data_AF-A0A353DEP9-F1
#
_entry.id   AF-A0A353DEP9-F1
#
_cell.length_a   1.000
_cell.length_b   1.000
_cell.length_c   1.000
_cell.angle_alpha   90.00
_cell.angle_beta   90.00
_cell.angle_gamma   90.00
#
_symmetry.space_group_name_H-M   'P 1'
#
loop_
_entity.id
_entity.type
_entity.pdbx_description
1 polymer ?
#
loop_
_entity_poly.entity_id
_entity_poly.type
_entity_poly.pdbx_seq_one_letter_code
_entity_poly.pdbx_strand_id
1 'polypeptide(L)'
;MGIKRIFLLMAAACGLVGAKEKTSKEVIVDFLEYHCYDCHDDASKKGEREFESFKLPLESVQDLITAQEIIDQVTLKEMPPKKKEQPEDEERLAVIRALWEEIAAARDRFESNGGRTVMRRLSNREYENTLEVLFGRRVDTLG
;
A
#
# COMPACT_ATOMS: atom_id res chain seq x y z
N MET A 1 -18.99 -22.06 -69.35
CA MET A 1 -19.94 -22.05 -68.22
C MET A 1 -19.34 -22.93 -67.12
N GLY A 2 -18.45 -22.45 -66.26
CA GLY A 2 -18.71 -21.61 -65.10
C GLY A 2 -18.04 -22.30 -63.90
N ILE A 3 -16.85 -21.83 -63.52
CA ILE A 3 -15.93 -22.43 -62.55
C ILE A 3 -16.58 -22.45 -61.15
N LYS A 4 -16.66 -23.64 -60.52
CA LYS A 4 -17.09 -23.79 -59.12
C LYS A 4 -16.01 -23.22 -58.21
N ARG A 5 -16.24 -22.02 -57.68
CA ARG A 5 -15.37 -21.36 -56.70
C ARG A 5 -15.52 -22.07 -55.35
N ILE A 6 -14.45 -22.76 -54.96
CA ILE A 6 -14.21 -23.27 -53.61
C ILE A 6 -14.10 -22.06 -52.68
N PHE A 7 -15.10 -21.86 -51.82
CA PHE A 7 -14.99 -20.97 -50.66
C PHE A 7 -14.41 -21.80 -49.51
N LEU A 8 -13.08 -21.77 -49.36
CA LEU A 8 -12.42 -22.31 -48.18
C LEU A 8 -12.57 -21.28 -47.05
N LEU A 9 -13.43 -21.58 -46.08
CA LEU A 9 -13.57 -20.86 -44.82
C LEU A 9 -12.23 -20.90 -44.07
N MET A 10 -11.50 -19.78 -44.09
CA MET A 10 -10.37 -19.55 -43.20
C MET A 10 -10.94 -19.15 -41.84
N ALA A 11 -11.15 -20.14 -40.97
CA ALA A 11 -11.50 -19.91 -39.58
C ALA A 11 -10.30 -19.25 -38.88
N ALA A 12 -10.37 -17.93 -38.71
CA ALA A 12 -9.48 -17.21 -37.81
C ALA A 12 -9.82 -17.63 -36.37
N ALA A 13 -9.11 -18.64 -35.87
CA ALA A 13 -9.05 -18.92 -34.45
C ALA A 13 -8.29 -17.76 -33.78
N CYS A 14 -9.04 -16.70 -33.42
CA CYS A 14 -8.56 -15.66 -32.54
C CYS A 14 -8.33 -16.31 -31.17
N GLY A 15 -7.08 -16.63 -30.87
CA GLY A 15 -6.69 -17.09 -29.54
C GLY A 15 -7.01 -16.00 -28.53
N LEU A 16 -7.92 -16.27 -27.61
CA LEU A 16 -8.02 -15.56 -26.34
C LEU A 16 -6.73 -15.85 -25.56
N VAL A 17 -5.72 -15.00 -25.76
CA VAL A 17 -4.64 -14.87 -24.80
C VAL A 17 -5.27 -14.20 -23.58
N GLY A 18 -5.68 -14.99 -22.60
CA GLY A 18 -6.06 -14.48 -21.29
C GLY A 18 -4.82 -13.84 -20.68
N ALA A 19 -4.79 -12.50 -20.65
CA ALA A 19 -3.85 -11.79 -19.81
C ALA A 19 -4.17 -12.20 -18.37
N LYS A 20 -3.25 -12.93 -17.73
CA LYS A 20 -3.35 -13.26 -16.32
C LYS A 20 -3.24 -11.93 -15.56
N GLU A 21 -4.32 -11.49 -14.92
CA GLU A 21 -4.26 -10.29 -14.08
C GLU A 21 -3.22 -10.49 -12.98
N LYS A 22 -2.33 -9.50 -12.80
CA LYS A 22 -1.35 -9.50 -11.72
C LYS A 22 -2.08 -9.39 -10.38
N THR A 23 -1.61 -10.13 -9.40
CA THR A 23 -2.08 -10.00 -8.01
C THR A 23 -1.62 -8.67 -7.41
N SER A 24 -2.33 -8.15 -6.41
CA SER A 24 -1.94 -6.92 -5.69
C SER A 24 -0.50 -7.01 -5.15
N LYS A 25 -0.10 -8.20 -4.67
CA LYS A 25 1.28 -8.47 -4.25
C LYS A 25 2.30 -8.35 -5.38
N GLU A 26 2.04 -8.93 -6.54
CA GLU A 26 2.92 -8.83 -7.71
C GLU A 26 3.04 -7.37 -8.18
N VAL A 27 1.94 -6.62 -8.21
CA VAL A 27 1.95 -5.18 -8.54
C VAL A 27 2.85 -4.39 -7.61
N ILE A 28 2.76 -4.63 -6.30
CA ILE A 28 3.58 -3.92 -5.30
C ILE A 28 5.06 -4.30 -5.43
N VAL A 29 5.36 -5.59 -5.51
CA VAL A 29 6.76 -6.07 -5.56
C VAL A 29 7.45 -5.55 -6.82
N ASP A 30 6.81 -5.68 -7.99
CA ASP A 30 7.37 -5.18 -9.25
C ASP A 30 7.63 -3.66 -9.14
N PHE A 31 6.66 -2.90 -8.63
CA PHE A 31 6.80 -1.45 -8.50
C PHE A 31 7.98 -1.04 -7.62
N LEU A 32 8.16 -1.69 -6.47
CA LEU A 32 9.28 -1.40 -5.57
C LEU A 32 10.63 -1.74 -6.21
N GLU A 33 10.68 -2.84 -6.98
CA GLU A 33 11.88 -3.25 -7.70
C GLU A 33 12.30 -2.24 -8.77
N TYR A 34 11.35 -1.75 -9.58
CA TYR A 34 11.66 -0.81 -10.66
C TYR A 34 11.88 0.63 -10.18
N HIS A 35 11.12 1.09 -9.19
CA HIS A 35 11.04 2.52 -8.86
C HIS A 35 11.68 2.89 -7.52
N CYS A 36 11.90 1.94 -6.60
CA CYS A 36 12.31 2.25 -5.23
C CYS A 36 13.73 1.77 -4.87
N TYR A 37 14.09 0.51 -5.15
CA TYR A 37 15.33 -0.09 -4.64
C TYR A 37 16.61 0.56 -5.18
N ASP A 38 16.55 1.22 -6.33
CA ASP A 38 17.63 2.03 -6.89
C ASP A 38 18.22 3.10 -5.93
N CYS A 39 17.44 3.53 -4.93
CA CYS A 39 17.80 4.57 -3.95
C CYS A 39 17.51 4.19 -2.48
N HIS A 40 16.70 3.16 -2.25
CA HIS A 40 16.22 2.71 -0.94
C HIS A 40 16.58 1.24 -0.67
N ASP A 41 17.73 0.79 -1.18
CA ASP A 41 18.38 -0.47 -0.85
C ASP A 41 19.40 -0.32 0.31
N ASP A 42 19.75 -1.44 0.95
CA ASP A 42 20.51 -1.43 2.21
C ASP A 42 21.90 -0.82 2.03
N ALA A 43 22.40 -0.86 0.78
CA ALA A 43 23.69 -0.33 0.38
C ALA A 43 23.68 1.20 0.17
N SER A 44 22.61 1.79 -0.39
CA SER A 44 22.62 3.20 -0.76
C SER A 44 21.97 4.12 0.28
N LYS A 45 20.89 3.70 0.95
CA LYS A 45 20.11 4.48 1.95
C LYS A 45 19.99 5.98 1.64
N LYS A 46 19.93 6.35 0.36
CA LYS A 46 19.98 7.76 -0.09
C LYS A 46 18.70 8.52 0.26
N GLY A 47 17.63 7.82 0.61
CA GLY A 47 16.35 8.37 1.04
C GLY A 47 16.01 8.11 2.51
N GLU A 48 17.01 8.02 3.39
CA GLU A 48 16.87 7.89 4.86
C GLU A 48 16.14 6.62 5.34
N ARG A 49 15.72 5.74 4.42
CA ARG A 49 14.97 4.51 4.69
C ARG A 49 15.31 3.37 3.75
N GLU A 50 15.07 2.17 4.27
CA GLU A 50 15.29 0.88 3.64
C GLU A 50 13.97 0.14 3.40
N PHE A 51 13.78 -0.42 2.19
CA PHE A 51 12.57 -1.18 1.85
C PHE A 51 12.79 -2.70 1.70
N GLU A 52 14.01 -3.22 1.77
CA GLU A 52 14.29 -4.67 1.71
C GLU A 52 13.66 -5.46 2.87
N SER A 53 13.42 -4.78 4.01
CA SER A 53 12.69 -5.36 5.14
C SER A 53 11.16 -5.34 4.98
N PHE A 54 10.63 -4.56 4.02
CA PHE A 54 9.19 -4.43 3.77
C PHE A 54 8.65 -5.69 3.10
N LYS A 55 7.69 -6.34 3.74
CA LYS A 55 7.14 -7.64 3.28
C LYS A 55 5.63 -7.63 3.28
N LEU A 56 5.08 -8.42 2.36
CA LEU A 56 3.65 -8.69 2.26
C LEU A 56 3.36 -10.14 2.67
N PRO A 57 2.32 -10.39 3.47
CA PRO A 57 1.31 -9.42 3.96
C PRO A 57 1.86 -8.46 5.03
N LEU A 58 1.20 -7.31 5.23
CA LEU A 58 1.57 -6.37 6.30
C LEU A 58 1.18 -6.96 7.68
N GLU A 59 2.13 -7.05 8.60
CA GLU A 59 1.96 -7.78 9.88
C GLU A 59 2.17 -6.90 11.11
N SER A 60 2.69 -5.68 10.96
CA SER A 60 2.91 -4.74 12.05
C SER A 60 2.36 -3.34 11.78
N VAL A 61 2.25 -2.53 12.85
CA VAL A 61 1.93 -1.10 12.73
C VAL A 61 3.00 -0.36 11.91
N GLN A 62 4.26 -0.78 12.00
CA GLN A 62 5.34 -0.17 11.23
C GLN A 62 5.20 -0.43 9.73
N ASP A 63 4.72 -1.62 9.34
CA ASP A 63 4.45 -1.95 7.93
C ASP A 63 3.30 -1.09 7.38
N LEU A 64 2.25 -0.85 8.17
CA LEU A 64 1.16 0.04 7.81
C LEU A 64 1.63 1.48 7.59
N ILE A 65 2.45 2.00 8.49
CA ILE A 65 3.03 3.35 8.37
C ILE A 65 3.87 3.45 7.10
N THR A 66 4.72 2.46 6.86
CA THR A 66 5.59 2.41 5.68
C THR A 66 4.77 2.37 4.38
N ALA A 67 3.73 1.52 4.32
CA ALA A 67 2.85 1.43 3.16
C ALA A 67 2.11 2.76 2.90
N GLN A 68 1.64 3.44 3.96
CA GLN A 68 0.99 4.75 3.84
C GLN A 68 1.96 5.81 3.31
N GLU A 69 3.19 5.86 3.79
CA GLU A 69 4.16 6.84 3.33
C GLU A 69 4.59 6.60 1.87
N ILE A 70 4.68 5.33 1.44
CA ILE A 70 4.87 5.00 0.02
C ILE A 70 3.70 5.55 -0.79
N ILE A 71 2.45 5.33 -0.37
CA ILE A 71 1.27 5.89 -1.03
C ILE A 71 1.38 7.42 -1.12
N ASP A 72 1.74 8.09 -0.03
CA ASP A 72 1.81 9.55 0.02
C ASP A 72 2.86 10.09 -0.95
N GLN A 73 4.09 9.56 -0.89
CA GLN A 73 5.20 9.99 -1.73
C GLN A 73 4.95 9.75 -3.23
N VAL A 74 4.36 8.59 -3.55
CA VAL A 74 3.97 8.25 -4.92
C VAL A 74 2.82 9.14 -5.39
N THR A 75 1.82 9.39 -4.54
CA THR A 75 0.68 10.29 -4.85
C THR A 75 1.15 11.71 -5.17
N LEU A 76 2.12 12.23 -4.41
CA LEU A 76 2.70 13.55 -4.61
C LEU A 76 3.64 13.63 -5.82
N LYS A 77 3.97 12.50 -6.46
CA LYS A 77 5.01 12.39 -7.49
C LYS A 77 6.37 12.94 -7.00
N GLU A 78 6.63 12.76 -5.70
CA GLU A 78 7.91 13.09 -5.07
C GLU A 78 8.91 11.93 -5.20
N MET A 79 8.38 10.70 -5.21
CA MET A 79 9.13 9.47 -5.45
C MET A 79 8.61 8.73 -6.69
N PRO A 80 9.50 8.28 -7.59
CA PRO A 80 10.96 8.52 -7.58
C PRO A 80 11.34 10.02 -7.68
N PRO A 81 12.59 10.43 -7.42
CA PRO A 81 12.96 11.83 -7.60
C PRO A 81 12.79 12.26 -9.06
N LYS A 82 12.49 13.55 -9.33
CA LYS A 82 12.27 14.09 -10.69
C LYS A 82 13.40 13.84 -11.72
N LYS A 83 14.60 13.46 -11.24
CA LYS A 83 15.78 13.13 -12.06
C LYS A 83 15.82 11.65 -12.49
N LYS A 84 14.94 10.83 -11.94
CA LYS A 84 14.73 9.42 -12.25
C LYS A 84 13.43 9.27 -13.05
N GLU A 85 13.26 8.11 -13.68
CA GLU A 85 12.03 7.78 -14.40
C GLU A 85 10.84 7.80 -13.41
N GLN A 86 9.76 8.47 -13.81
CA GLN A 86 8.52 8.50 -13.04
C GLN A 86 7.62 7.37 -13.53
N PRO A 87 6.88 6.69 -12.64
CA PRO A 87 5.88 5.73 -13.06
C PRO A 87 4.78 6.42 -13.87
N GLU A 88 4.31 5.71 -14.88
CA GLU A 88 3.15 6.12 -15.67
C GLU A 88 1.89 6.21 -14.79
N ASP A 89 0.91 7.02 -15.20
CA ASP A 89 -0.29 7.26 -14.40
C ASP A 89 -1.05 5.95 -14.06
N GLU A 90 -1.10 5.00 -14.99
CA GLU A 90 -1.77 3.71 -14.79
C GLU A 90 -1.04 2.83 -13.76
N GLU A 91 0.29 2.68 -13.91
CA GLU A 91 1.14 1.92 -12.99
C GLU A 91 1.09 2.52 -11.58
N ARG A 92 1.18 3.85 -11.49
CA ARG A 92 1.10 4.59 -10.23
C ARG A 92 -0.23 4.36 -9.52
N LEU A 93 -1.34 4.44 -10.25
CA LEU A 93 -2.66 4.19 -9.68
C LEU A 93 -2.84 2.71 -9.28
N ALA A 94 -2.25 1.78 -10.03
CA ALA A 94 -2.30 0.36 -9.71
C ALA A 94 -1.60 0.06 -8.38
N VAL A 95 -0.37 0.56 -8.16
CA VAL A 95 0.34 0.32 -6.89
C VAL A 95 -0.35 1.00 -5.72
N ILE A 96 -0.87 2.21 -5.89
CA ILE A 96 -1.61 2.91 -4.83
C ILE A 96 -2.82 2.07 -4.40
N ARG A 97 -3.62 1.57 -5.35
CA ARG A 97 -4.78 0.72 -5.04
C ARG A 97 -4.36 -0.58 -4.34
N ALA A 98 -3.32 -1.25 -4.86
CA ALA A 98 -2.83 -2.48 -4.27
C ALA A 98 -2.36 -2.27 -2.81
N LEU A 99 -1.64 -1.18 -2.52
CA LEU A 99 -1.22 -0.85 -1.15
C LEU A 99 -2.42 -0.52 -0.24
N TRP A 100 -3.43 0.19 -0.74
CA TRP A 100 -4.67 0.44 0.01
C TRP A 100 -5.40 -0.86 0.37
N GLU A 101 -5.48 -1.81 -0.56
CA GLU A 101 -6.07 -3.14 -0.33
C GLU A 101 -5.30 -3.92 0.74
N GLU A 102 -3.97 -3.90 0.70
CA GLU A 102 -3.14 -4.56 1.71
C GLU A 102 -3.27 -3.93 3.09
N ILE A 103 -3.35 -2.60 3.17
CA ILE A 103 -3.62 -1.86 4.42
C ILE A 103 -5.00 -2.24 4.98
N ALA A 104 -6.03 -2.28 4.13
CA ALA A 104 -7.37 -2.68 4.56
C ALA A 104 -7.39 -4.13 5.08
N ALA A 105 -6.79 -5.06 4.33
CA ALA A 105 -6.69 -6.45 4.74
C ALA A 105 -5.91 -6.63 6.05
N ALA A 106 -4.85 -5.84 6.26
CA ALA A 106 -4.08 -5.86 7.50
C ALA A 106 -4.88 -5.33 8.70
N ARG A 107 -5.66 -4.25 8.52
CA ARG A 107 -6.56 -3.73 9.55
C ARG A 107 -7.59 -4.77 9.96
N ASP A 108 -8.22 -5.43 9.00
CA ASP A 108 -9.19 -6.51 9.28
C ASP A 108 -8.55 -7.64 10.09
N ARG A 109 -7.30 -8.02 9.75
CA ARG A 109 -6.54 -9.02 10.53
C ARG A 109 -6.27 -8.54 11.96
N PHE A 110 -5.84 -7.30 12.16
CA PHE A 110 -5.59 -6.76 13.51
C PHE A 110 -6.86 -6.65 14.35
N GLU A 111 -7.99 -6.29 13.76
CA GLU A 111 -9.28 -6.28 14.44
C GLU A 111 -9.72 -7.69 14.85
N SER A 112 -9.51 -8.67 13.96
CA SER A 112 -9.88 -10.08 14.20
C SER A 112 -9.03 -10.76 15.29
N ASN A 113 -7.77 -10.39 15.44
CA ASN A 113 -6.83 -10.95 16.42
C ASN A 113 -7.03 -10.44 17.87
N GLY A 114 -8.17 -9.81 18.18
CA GLY A 114 -8.54 -9.41 19.55
C GLY A 114 -8.23 -7.95 19.90
N GLY A 115 -7.83 -7.14 18.93
CA GLY A 115 -7.51 -5.72 19.09
C GLY A 115 -8.72 -4.79 19.26
N ARG A 116 -9.72 -5.17 20.07
CA ARG A 116 -10.70 -4.18 20.54
C ARG A 116 -10.08 -3.42 21.71
N THR A 117 -9.19 -2.47 21.44
CA THR A 117 -9.04 -1.34 22.37
C THR A 117 -10.34 -0.55 22.28
N VAL A 118 -11.36 -0.99 23.01
CA VAL A 118 -12.62 -0.25 23.09
C VAL A 118 -12.26 1.11 23.67
N MET A 119 -12.37 2.17 22.87
CA MET A 119 -12.31 3.54 23.37
C MET A 119 -13.47 3.71 24.34
N ARG A 120 -13.19 3.48 25.62
CA ARG A 120 -14.10 3.77 26.72
C ARG A 120 -13.98 5.25 27.04
N ARG A 121 -15.12 5.90 27.26
CA ARG A 121 -15.13 7.26 27.83
C ARG A 121 -14.39 7.21 29.16
N LEU A 122 -13.36 8.03 29.31
CA LEU A 122 -12.67 8.19 30.58
C LEU A 122 -13.67 8.69 31.62
N SER A 123 -13.63 8.09 32.81
CA SER A 123 -14.25 8.71 33.97
C SER A 123 -13.54 10.03 34.29
N ASN A 124 -14.21 10.96 34.99
CA ASN A 124 -13.60 12.23 35.38
C ASN A 124 -12.27 12.02 36.12
N ARG A 125 -12.21 11.02 37.01
CA ARG A 125 -10.98 10.65 37.73
C ARG A 125 -9.85 10.19 36.81
N GLU A 126 -10.14 9.39 35.79
CA GLU A 126 -9.12 8.94 34.84
C GLU A 126 -8.60 10.10 34.00
N TYR A 127 -9.48 11.01 33.58
CA TYR A 127 -9.11 12.23 32.87
C TYR A 127 -8.20 13.14 33.71
N GLU A 128 -8.55 13.39 34.97
CA GLU A 128 -7.74 14.19 35.90
C GLU A 128 -6.36 13.57 36.13
N ASN A 129 -6.27 12.25 36.28
CA ASN A 129 -4.99 11.55 36.42
C ASN A 129 -4.12 11.67 35.15
N THR A 130 -4.72 11.56 33.96
CA THR A 130 -3.98 11.76 32.71
C THR A 130 -3.43 13.18 32.62
N LEU A 131 -4.22 14.20 32.99
CA LEU A 131 -3.74 15.58 33.04
C LEU A 131 -2.64 15.79 34.08
N GLU A 132 -2.74 15.18 35.26
CA GLU A 132 -1.70 15.25 36.30
C GLU A 132 -0.40 14.60 35.82
N VAL A 133 -0.45 13.45 35.16
CA VAL A 133 0.74 12.77 34.62
C VAL A 133 1.40 13.59 33.51
N LEU A 134 0.60 14.17 32.60
CA LEU A 134 1.13 14.92 31.46
C LEU A 134 1.69 16.29 31.85
N PHE A 135 1.03 16.98 32.78
CA PHE A 135 1.34 18.38 33.12
C PHE A 135 1.92 18.56 34.52
N GLY A 136 2.10 17.48 35.29
CA GLY A 136 2.66 17.51 36.64
C GLY A 136 1.79 18.27 37.65
N ARG A 137 0.52 18.52 37.33
CA ARG A 137 -0.40 19.30 38.16
C ARG A 137 -1.81 18.74 38.05
N ARG A 138 -2.45 18.56 39.21
CA ARG A 138 -3.85 18.16 39.29
C ARG A 138 -4.76 19.30 38.81
N VAL A 139 -5.63 18.99 37.88
CA VAL A 139 -6.74 19.85 37.48
C VAL A 139 -7.97 19.34 38.21
N ASP A 140 -8.58 20.18 39.05
CA ASP A 140 -9.86 19.87 39.67
C ASP A 140 -10.97 20.19 38.68
N THR A 141 -11.77 19.18 38.31
CA THR A 141 -12.89 19.38 37.36
C THR A 141 -14.24 19.53 38.07
N LEU A 142 -14.27 19.58 39.40
CA LEU A 142 -15.50 19.67 40.21
C LEU A 142 -15.78 21.06 40.83
N GLY A 143 -14.95 22.07 40.58
CA GLY A 143 -15.20 23.46 41.00
C GLY A 143 -13.93 24.24 41.30
#